data_AF-K9AGM3-F1
#
_entry.id   AF-K9AGM3-F1
#
_cell.length_a   1.000
_cell.length_b   1.000
_cell.length_c   1.000
_cell.angle_alpha   90.00
_cell.angle_beta   90.00
_cell.angle_gamma   90.00
#
_symmetry.space_group_name_H-M   'P 1'
#
loop_
_entity.id
_entity.type
_entity.pdbx_description
1 polymer ?
#
loop_
_entity_poly.entity_id
_entity_poly.type
_entity_poly.pdbx_seq_one_letter_code
_entity_poly.pdbx_strand_id
1 'polypeptide(L)'
;MEKKESPRRINSLSDRTEIVESALDRAIKRGDFDDLPGMGKPLRGLHNSEDPDWWIKQKLDSEDISGVAPAAFQLRKENAVLEDTLDEFARESDVRAYLAGFNARVREAIMDLRGGPPVFTPPRDIDAEVIAWRARRVAAREAAEGAGEQPGDATPAPDSAAKPRWWHRWRRRR
;
A
#
# COMPACT_ATOMS: atom_id res chain seq x y z
N MET A 1 3.24 59.86 36.52
CA MET A 1 3.11 59.25 35.18
C MET A 1 3.21 57.75 35.36
N GLU A 2 2.06 57.10 35.54
CA GLU A 2 1.99 55.68 35.87
C GLU A 2 1.92 54.88 34.55
N LYS A 3 3.01 54.19 34.22
CA LYS A 3 3.08 53.34 33.02
C LYS A 3 2.16 52.15 33.25
N LYS A 4 0.93 52.22 32.71
CA LYS A 4 0.02 51.08 32.63
C LYS A 4 0.67 49.99 31.77
N GLU A 5 1.07 48.91 32.44
CA GLU A 5 1.61 47.71 31.82
C GLU A 5 0.50 47.04 30.99
N SER A 6 0.71 46.91 29.68
CA SER A 6 -0.25 46.27 28.77
C SER A 6 -0.42 44.79 29.14
N PRO A 7 -1.64 44.22 29.07
CA PRO A 7 -1.89 42.84 29.50
C PRO A 7 -1.05 41.87 28.67
N ARG A 8 -0.32 40.97 29.36
CA ARG A 8 0.54 39.95 28.75
C ARG A 8 -0.28 39.12 27.75
N ARG A 9 -0.03 39.34 26.46
CA ARG A 9 -0.62 38.53 25.39
C ARG A 9 0.17 37.23 25.34
N ILE A 10 -0.47 36.10 25.70
CA ILE A 10 0.08 34.72 25.61
C ILE A 10 0.26 34.32 24.14
N ASN A 11 1.06 35.08 23.39
CA ASN A 11 1.27 34.91 21.95
C ASN A 11 2.72 35.15 21.56
N SER A 12 3.60 35.52 22.50
CA SER A 12 5.04 35.60 22.25
C SER A 12 5.63 34.19 22.14
N LEU A 13 6.68 34.03 21.33
CA LEU A 13 7.45 32.78 21.25
C LEU A 13 8.02 32.40 22.63
N SER A 14 8.41 33.37 23.44
CA SER A 14 8.95 33.16 24.80
C SER A 14 7.92 32.56 25.77
N ASP A 15 6.68 33.03 25.74
CA ASP A 15 5.62 32.47 26.60
C ASP A 15 5.33 31.01 26.21
N ARG A 16 5.38 30.72 24.89
CA ARG A 16 5.19 29.35 24.38
C ARG A 16 6.33 28.43 24.81
N THR A 17 7.58 28.91 24.78
CA THR A 17 8.72 28.11 25.25
C THR A 17 8.60 27.82 26.74
N GLU A 18 8.24 28.80 27.59
CA GLU A 18 8.06 28.58 29.03
C GLU A 18 6.94 27.56 29.33
N ILE A 19 5.83 27.61 28.58
CA ILE A 19 4.75 26.63 28.69
C ILE A 19 5.23 25.24 28.26
N VAL A 20 5.97 25.13 27.16
CA VAL A 20 6.50 23.84 26.67
C VAL A 20 7.54 23.26 27.63
N GLU A 21 8.48 24.07 28.13
CA GLU A 21 9.50 23.65 29.10
C GLU A 21 8.86 23.16 30.40
N SER A 22 7.91 23.91 30.96
CA SER A 22 7.21 23.49 32.17
C SER A 22 6.33 22.24 31.97
N ALA A 23 5.83 22.00 30.76
CA ALA A 23 5.14 20.76 30.43
C ALA A 23 6.12 19.58 30.29
N LEU A 24 7.26 19.81 29.65
CA LEU A 24 8.33 18.82 29.47
C LEU A 24 8.90 18.36 30.81
N ASP A 25 9.24 19.30 31.70
CA ASP A 25 9.76 18.99 33.04
C ASP A 25 8.80 18.14 33.87
N ARG A 26 7.49 18.41 33.75
CA ARG A 26 6.45 17.62 34.43
C ARG A 26 6.33 16.21 33.85
N ALA A 27 6.44 16.06 32.54
CA ALA A 27 6.39 14.76 31.87
C ALA A 27 7.64 13.92 32.18
N ILE A 28 8.83 14.52 32.21
CA ILE A 28 10.09 13.87 32.62
C ILE A 28 9.98 13.40 34.08
N LYS A 29 9.53 14.25 35.00
CA LYS A 29 9.37 13.88 36.43
C LYS A 29 8.36 12.75 36.66
N ARG A 30 7.37 12.61 35.77
CA ARG A 30 6.38 11.54 35.81
C ARG A 30 6.89 10.22 35.23
N GLY A 31 8.03 10.25 34.53
CA GLY A 31 8.57 9.09 33.83
C GLY A 31 7.80 8.77 32.54
N ASP A 32 7.09 9.73 31.94
CA ASP A 32 6.36 9.49 30.68
C ASP A 32 7.28 9.07 29.51
N PHE A 33 8.58 9.34 29.64
CA PHE A 33 9.62 8.97 28.68
C PHE A 33 10.41 7.71 29.08
N ASP A 34 10.11 7.13 30.25
CA ASP A 34 10.71 5.86 30.68
C ASP A 34 10.02 4.69 29.97
N ASP A 35 10.76 3.61 29.69
CA ASP A 35 10.26 2.38 29.04
C ASP A 35 9.53 2.58 27.69
N LEU A 36 9.86 3.63 26.95
CA LEU A 36 9.27 3.86 25.63
C LEU A 36 9.54 2.67 24.68
N PRO A 37 8.57 2.33 23.82
CA PRO A 37 8.72 1.25 22.85
C PRO A 37 9.85 1.58 21.87
N GLY A 38 11.00 0.92 22.05
CA GLY A 38 12.20 1.16 21.26
C GLY A 38 13.40 1.69 22.05
N MET A 39 13.24 2.01 23.34
CA MET A 39 14.35 2.45 24.20
C MET A 39 15.47 1.41 24.22
N GLY A 40 16.69 1.87 23.92
CA GLY A 40 17.90 1.04 23.86
C GLY A 40 17.96 0.02 22.72
N LYS A 41 16.93 -0.09 21.88
CA LYS A 41 16.94 -1.00 20.72
C LYS A 41 17.71 -0.35 19.57
N PRO A 42 18.56 -1.10 18.85
CA PRO A 42 19.24 -0.57 17.68
C PRO A 42 18.21 -0.16 16.61
N LEU A 43 18.47 0.97 15.94
CA LEU A 43 17.68 1.40 14.80
C LEU A 43 17.84 0.36 13.68
N ARG A 44 16.74 -0.27 13.29
CA ARG A 44 16.72 -1.27 12.22
C ARG A 44 16.99 -0.58 10.88
N GLY A 45 17.91 -1.09 10.07
CA GLY A 45 18.16 -0.59 8.71
C GLY A 45 19.22 0.52 8.59
N LEU A 46 19.81 0.98 9.70
CA LEU A 46 20.85 2.03 9.67
C LEU A 46 22.20 1.56 9.08
N HIS A 47 22.46 0.25 9.10
CA HIS A 47 23.76 -0.32 8.74
C HIS A 47 23.99 -0.56 7.25
N ASN A 48 23.01 -0.27 6.38
CA ASN A 48 23.05 -0.71 4.98
C ASN A 48 22.59 0.35 3.96
N SER A 49 22.69 1.65 4.25
CA SER A 49 22.24 2.65 3.29
C SER A 49 23.02 3.96 3.35
N GLU A 50 23.73 4.25 2.26
CA GLU A 50 24.03 5.61 1.77
C GLU A 50 22.75 6.38 1.37
N ASP A 51 21.57 5.94 1.86
CA ASP A 51 20.26 6.43 1.45
C ASP A 51 19.74 7.44 2.48
N PRO A 52 19.66 8.73 2.14
CA PRO A 52 19.14 9.77 3.04
C PRO A 52 17.66 9.56 3.41
N ASP A 53 16.90 8.75 2.66
CA ASP A 53 15.47 8.52 2.85
C ASP A 53 15.16 7.24 3.68
N TRP A 54 16.16 6.64 4.34
CA TRP A 54 16.01 5.39 5.10
C TRP A 54 14.88 5.44 6.14
N TRP A 55 14.73 6.58 6.83
CA TRP A 55 13.73 6.77 7.87
C TRP A 55 12.31 6.88 7.31
N ILE A 56 12.15 7.41 6.09
CA ILE A 56 10.86 7.50 5.39
C ILE A 56 10.37 6.10 5.04
N LYS A 57 11.26 5.26 4.51
CA LYS A 57 10.95 3.86 4.19
C LYS A 57 10.54 3.08 5.43
N GLN A 58 11.27 3.26 6.54
CA GLN A 58 10.94 2.63 7.81
C GLN A 58 9.60 3.12 8.38
N LYS A 59 9.27 4.39 8.21
CA LYS A 59 7.98 4.97 8.65
C LYS A 59 6.81 4.46 7.82
N LEU A 60 6.98 4.38 6.51
CA LEU A 60 5.98 3.81 5.60
C LEU A 60 5.69 2.35 5.94
N ASP A 61 6.73 1.56 6.23
CA ASP A 61 6.61 0.16 6.66
C ASP A 61 5.92 0.02 8.03
N SER A 62 6.31 0.86 9.00
CA SER A 62 5.73 0.85 10.36
C SER A 62 4.25 1.24 10.40
N GLU A 63 3.79 2.06 9.47
CA GLU A 63 2.40 2.54 9.41
C GLU A 63 1.55 1.80 8.36
N ASP A 64 2.09 0.75 7.72
CA ASP A 64 1.47 0.03 6.59
C ASP A 64 0.92 0.99 5.51
N ILE A 65 1.64 2.10 5.29
CA ILE A 65 1.22 3.11 4.31
C ILE A 65 1.53 2.57 2.91
N SER A 66 0.49 2.07 2.27
CA SER A 66 0.51 1.65 0.87
C SER A 66 -0.08 2.74 -0.05
N GLY A 67 0.42 2.84 -1.28
CA GLY A 67 -0.13 3.72 -2.31
C GLY A 67 0.48 5.13 -2.41
N VAL A 68 1.49 5.46 -1.60
CA VAL A 68 2.28 6.72 -1.71
C VAL A 68 3.50 6.57 -2.64
N ALA A 69 3.83 5.33 -3.03
CA ALA A 69 4.96 5.06 -3.91
C ALA A 69 4.76 5.65 -5.31
N PRO A 70 5.83 6.08 -6.01
CA PRO A 70 5.76 6.49 -7.41
C PRO A 70 5.11 5.41 -8.28
N ALA A 71 4.43 5.83 -9.36
CA ALA A 71 3.63 4.95 -10.22
C ALA A 71 4.38 3.69 -10.67
N ALA A 72 5.67 3.81 -10.99
CA ALA A 72 6.50 2.69 -11.43
C ALA A 72 6.68 1.59 -10.35
N PHE A 73 6.77 1.97 -9.07
CA PHE A 73 6.83 1.00 -7.97
C PHE A 73 5.49 0.33 -7.70
N GLN A 74 4.39 1.07 -7.85
CA GLN A 74 3.04 0.51 -7.74
C GLN A 74 2.81 -0.55 -8.82
N LEU A 75 3.22 -0.27 -10.07
CA LEU A 75 3.14 -1.22 -11.17
C LEU A 75 4.00 -2.46 -10.95
N ARG A 76 5.20 -2.32 -10.36
CA ARG A 76 6.03 -3.48 -10.00
C ARG A 76 5.35 -4.36 -8.95
N LYS A 77 4.76 -3.76 -7.91
CA LYS A 77 4.04 -4.50 -6.87
C LYS A 77 2.81 -5.20 -7.46
N GLU A 78 2.04 -4.51 -8.28
CA GLU A 78 0.88 -5.08 -8.96
C GLU A 78 1.27 -6.21 -9.92
N ASN A 79 2.37 -6.05 -10.67
CA ASN A 79 2.90 -7.08 -11.55
C ASN A 79 3.33 -8.34 -10.79
N ALA A 80 3.78 -8.21 -9.54
CA ALA A 80 4.20 -9.33 -8.71
C ALA A 80 3.02 -10.18 -8.20
N VAL A 81 1.83 -9.58 -8.05
CA VAL A 81 0.60 -10.26 -7.61
C VAL A 81 -0.41 -10.44 -8.74
N LEU A 82 0.05 -10.25 -9.98
CA LEU A 82 -0.83 -10.17 -11.15
C LEU A 82 -1.59 -11.47 -11.36
N GLU A 83 -0.90 -12.60 -11.29
CA GLU A 83 -1.46 -13.93 -11.53
C GLU A 83 -2.57 -14.25 -10.52
N ASP A 84 -2.30 -14.03 -9.23
CA ASP A 84 -3.29 -14.19 -8.16
C ASP A 84 -4.52 -13.31 -8.40
N THR A 85 -4.29 -12.06 -8.81
CA THR A 85 -5.37 -11.11 -9.13
C THR A 85 -6.19 -11.59 -10.33
N LEU A 86 -5.56 -12.16 -11.37
CA LEU A 86 -6.25 -12.70 -12.53
C LEU A 86 -7.13 -13.90 -12.19
N ASP A 87 -6.69 -14.72 -11.24
CA ASP A 87 -7.39 -15.94 -10.84
C ASP A 87 -8.68 -15.64 -10.03
N GLU A 88 -8.81 -14.44 -9.46
CA GLU A 88 -10.06 -13.95 -8.86
C GLU A 88 -11.18 -13.68 -9.88
N PHE A 89 -10.83 -13.45 -11.15
CA PHE A 89 -11.82 -13.16 -12.19
C PHE A 89 -12.53 -14.42 -12.69
N ALA A 90 -13.84 -14.29 -12.87
CA ALA A 90 -14.68 -15.37 -13.41
C ALA A 90 -14.80 -15.33 -14.95
N ARG A 91 -14.65 -14.16 -15.56
CA ARG A 91 -14.90 -13.94 -17.00
C ARG A 91 -13.64 -13.47 -17.69
N GLU A 92 -13.37 -14.03 -18.86
CA GLU A 92 -12.25 -13.62 -19.70
C GLU A 92 -12.34 -12.15 -20.12
N SER A 93 -13.54 -11.64 -20.39
CA SER A 93 -13.73 -10.23 -20.75
C SER A 93 -13.20 -9.29 -19.67
N ASP A 94 -13.33 -9.69 -18.39
CA ASP A 94 -12.86 -8.90 -17.26
C ASP A 94 -11.31 -8.99 -17.13
N VAL A 95 -10.74 -10.19 -17.36
CA VAL A 95 -9.27 -10.39 -17.44
C VAL A 95 -8.65 -9.52 -18.52
N ARG A 96 -9.20 -9.57 -19.75
CA ARG A 96 -8.73 -8.75 -20.87
C ARG A 96 -8.83 -7.25 -20.57
N ALA A 97 -9.94 -6.82 -19.97
CA ALA A 97 -10.14 -5.42 -19.61
C ALA A 97 -9.15 -4.94 -18.53
N TYR A 98 -8.87 -5.80 -17.54
CA TYR A 98 -7.90 -5.52 -16.49
C TYR A 98 -6.48 -5.39 -17.05
N LEU A 99 -6.04 -6.37 -17.85
CA LEU A 99 -4.72 -6.35 -18.49
C LEU A 99 -4.54 -5.16 -19.43
N ALA A 100 -5.58 -4.77 -20.18
CA ALA A 100 -5.55 -3.57 -21.00
C ALA A 100 -5.34 -2.29 -20.16
N GLY A 101 -5.98 -2.20 -18.99
CA GLY A 101 -5.81 -1.10 -18.05
C GLY A 101 -4.43 -1.07 -17.40
N PHE A 102 -3.88 -2.24 -17.05
CA PHE A 102 -2.51 -2.39 -16.57
C PHE A 102 -1.49 -1.93 -17.62
N ASN A 103 -1.59 -2.45 -18.85
CA ASN A 103 -0.69 -2.08 -19.95
C ASN A 103 -0.77 -0.60 -20.33
N ALA A 104 -1.95 0.02 -20.20
CA ALA A 104 -2.10 1.46 -20.41
C ALA A 104 -1.28 2.27 -19.38
N ARG A 105 -1.36 1.91 -18.09
CA ARG A 105 -0.57 2.56 -17.03
C ARG A 105 0.92 2.27 -17.14
N VAL A 106 1.31 1.07 -17.56
CA VAL A 106 2.71 0.75 -17.86
C VAL A 106 3.24 1.68 -18.94
N ARG A 107 2.50 1.86 -20.04
CA ARG A 107 2.88 2.82 -21.10
C ARG A 107 2.95 4.25 -20.58
N GLU A 108 1.98 4.69 -19.80
CA GLU A 108 1.98 6.02 -19.20
C GLU A 108 3.20 6.24 -18.29
N ALA A 109 3.53 5.27 -17.44
CA ALA A 109 4.68 5.35 -16.55
C ALA A 109 6.02 5.34 -17.29
N ILE A 110 6.13 4.59 -18.40
CA ILE A 110 7.31 4.63 -19.29
C ILE A 110 7.44 6.02 -19.95
N MET A 111 6.31 6.64 -20.29
CA MET A 111 6.25 7.96 -20.93
C MET A 111 6.28 9.11 -19.92
N ASP A 112 6.39 8.86 -18.61
CA ASP A 112 6.51 9.90 -17.59
C ASP A 112 7.97 10.36 -17.51
N LEU A 113 8.25 11.57 -17.99
CA LEU A 113 9.59 12.18 -17.97
C LEU A 113 9.94 12.84 -16.62
N ARG A 114 9.13 12.64 -15.58
CA ARG A 114 9.45 13.15 -14.23
C ARG A 114 10.69 12.43 -13.70
N GLY A 115 11.74 13.22 -13.45
CA GLY A 115 13.10 12.74 -13.24
C GLY A 115 13.26 11.68 -12.14
N GLY A 116 14.15 10.72 -12.42
CA GLY A 116 14.56 9.64 -11.53
C GLY A 116 15.12 8.45 -12.35
N PRO A 117 15.83 7.50 -11.72
CA PRO A 117 16.21 6.25 -12.39
C PRO A 117 14.96 5.52 -12.88
N PRO A 118 14.86 5.16 -14.17
CA PRO A 118 13.66 4.56 -14.73
C PRO A 118 13.44 3.15 -14.15
N VAL A 119 12.28 2.94 -13.52
CA VAL A 119 11.84 1.61 -13.07
C VAL A 119 10.94 1.01 -14.14
N PHE A 120 11.51 0.12 -14.94
CA PHE A 120 10.78 -0.55 -16.02
C PHE A 120 9.97 -1.74 -15.50
N THR A 121 8.67 -1.75 -15.84
CA THR A 121 7.81 -2.94 -15.74
C THR A 121 7.39 -3.31 -17.16
N PRO A 122 7.64 -4.55 -17.63
CA PRO A 122 7.28 -4.94 -18.98
C PRO A 122 5.75 -4.99 -19.16
N PRO A 123 5.21 -4.52 -20.30
CA PRO A 123 3.81 -4.77 -20.63
C PRO A 123 3.57 -6.27 -20.81
N ARG A 124 2.36 -6.72 -20.45
CA ARG A 124 1.97 -8.13 -20.54
C ARG A 124 1.25 -8.42 -21.84
N ASP A 125 1.53 -9.57 -22.44
CA ASP A 125 0.77 -10.05 -23.59
C ASP A 125 -0.59 -10.56 -23.12
N ILE A 126 -1.65 -9.89 -23.57
CA ILE A 126 -3.02 -10.18 -23.13
C ILE A 126 -3.44 -11.60 -23.53
N ASP A 127 -3.10 -12.03 -24.74
CA ASP A 127 -3.56 -13.33 -25.24
C ASP A 127 -2.81 -14.47 -24.54
N ALA A 128 -1.50 -14.31 -24.32
CA ALA A 128 -0.71 -15.28 -23.56
C ALA A 128 -1.22 -15.44 -22.11
N GLU A 129 -1.50 -14.33 -21.42
CA GLU A 129 -1.99 -14.34 -20.04
C GLU A 129 -3.41 -14.94 -19.94
N VAL A 130 -4.27 -14.70 -20.93
CA VAL A 130 -5.60 -15.31 -20.99
C VAL A 130 -5.51 -16.82 -21.19
N ILE A 131 -4.59 -17.29 -22.04
CA ILE A 131 -4.36 -18.73 -22.24
C ILE A 131 -3.88 -19.37 -20.93
N ALA A 132 -2.90 -18.75 -20.26
CA ALA A 132 -2.38 -19.22 -18.98
C ALA A 132 -3.47 -19.26 -17.89
N TRP A 133 -4.30 -18.21 -17.80
CA TRP A 133 -5.44 -18.14 -16.89
C TRP A 133 -6.47 -19.25 -17.16
N ARG A 134 -6.84 -19.49 -18.43
CA ARG A 134 -7.75 -20.58 -18.80
C ARG A 134 -7.16 -21.95 -18.40
N ALA A 135 -5.88 -22.18 -18.65
CA ALA A 135 -5.19 -23.41 -18.27
C ALA A 135 -5.20 -23.63 -16.74
N ARG A 136 -4.87 -22.60 -15.94
CA ARG A 136 -4.94 -22.69 -14.47
C ARG A 136 -6.35 -23.04 -13.98
N ARG A 137 -7.38 -22.47 -14.60
CA ARG A 137 -8.78 -22.77 -14.24
C ARG A 137 -9.21 -24.19 -14.59
N VAL A 138 -8.76 -24.73 -15.72
CA VAL A 138 -9.03 -26.13 -16.09
C VAL A 138 -8.35 -27.06 -15.08
N ALA A 139 -7.07 -26.83 -14.78
CA ALA A 139 -6.35 -27.60 -13.78
C ALA A 139 -7.00 -27.54 -12.38
N ALA A 140 -7.49 -26.36 -11.96
CA ALA A 140 -8.20 -26.20 -10.69
C ALA A 140 -9.54 -26.96 -10.65
N ARG A 141 -10.26 -27.04 -11.79
CA ARG A 141 -11.49 -27.83 -11.91
C ARG A 141 -11.22 -29.32 -11.86
N GLU A 142 -10.23 -29.78 -12.62
CA GLU A 142 -9.81 -31.20 -12.63
C GLU A 142 -9.34 -31.65 -11.23
N ALA A 143 -8.63 -30.79 -10.50
CA ALA A 143 -8.23 -31.05 -9.12
C ALA A 143 -9.43 -31.13 -8.15
N ALA A 144 -10.45 -30.27 -8.33
CA ALA A 144 -11.67 -30.30 -7.54
C ALA A 144 -12.53 -31.54 -7.84
N GLU A 145 -12.62 -31.94 -9.11
CA GLU A 145 -13.31 -33.15 -9.55
C GLU A 145 -12.60 -34.42 -9.05
N GLY A 146 -11.26 -34.46 -9.08
CA GLY A 146 -10.47 -35.55 -8.52
C GLY A 146 -10.54 -35.68 -6.99
N ALA A 147 -10.88 -34.59 -6.28
CA ALA A 147 -11.14 -34.60 -4.83
C ALA A 147 -12.60 -34.98 -4.48
N GLY A 148 -13.49 -35.06 -5.47
CA GLY A 148 -14.94 -35.22 -5.31
C GLY A 148 -15.47 -36.65 -5.17
N GLU A 149 -14.63 -37.68 -5.21
CA GLU A 149 -15.05 -39.10 -5.09
C GLU A 149 -15.31 -39.54 -3.62
N GLN A 150 -15.83 -38.65 -2.77
CA GLN A 150 -16.48 -39.02 -1.51
C GLN A 150 -17.93 -38.54 -1.54
N PRO A 151 -18.93 -39.44 -1.62
CA PRO A 151 -20.33 -39.05 -1.65
C PRO A 151 -20.77 -38.69 -0.22
N GLY A 152 -20.91 -37.39 0.02
CA GLY A 152 -21.41 -36.85 1.29
C GLY A 152 -22.24 -35.60 1.03
N ASP A 153 -23.55 -35.81 0.89
CA ASP A 153 -24.66 -34.87 0.94
C ASP A 153 -24.32 -33.38 1.16
N ALA A 154 -24.45 -32.56 0.12
CA ALA A 154 -24.49 -31.12 0.25
C ALA A 154 -25.49 -30.52 -0.75
N THR A 155 -26.61 -30.06 -0.20
CA THR A 155 -27.63 -29.24 -0.86
C THR A 155 -26.99 -28.03 -1.56
N PRO A 156 -27.41 -27.65 -2.79
CA PRO A 156 -26.85 -26.50 -3.47
C PRO A 156 -27.30 -25.19 -2.79
N ALA A 157 -26.37 -24.50 -2.13
CA ALA A 157 -26.59 -23.15 -1.62
C ALA A 157 -26.64 -22.14 -2.79
N PRO A 158 -27.61 -21.21 -2.82
CA PRO A 158 -27.67 -20.19 -3.84
C PRO A 158 -26.71 -19.03 -3.57
N ASP A 159 -26.35 -18.35 -4.66
CA ASP A 159 -25.71 -17.04 -4.76
C ASP A 159 -24.28 -16.92 -4.21
N SER A 160 -23.34 -17.29 -5.09
CA SER A 160 -22.00 -16.70 -5.12
C SER A 160 -22.12 -15.18 -5.32
N ALA A 161 -22.21 -14.47 -4.20
CA ALA A 161 -22.20 -13.02 -4.11
C ALA A 161 -21.06 -12.47 -4.97
N ALA A 162 -21.42 -11.73 -6.01
CA ALA A 162 -20.46 -11.04 -6.86
C ALA A 162 -19.62 -10.11 -5.99
N LYS A 163 -18.36 -10.50 -5.74
CA LYS A 163 -17.41 -9.74 -4.93
C LYS A 163 -17.35 -8.29 -5.45
N PRO A 164 -17.32 -7.29 -4.56
CA PRO A 164 -17.31 -5.90 -4.97
C PRO A 164 -16.10 -5.64 -5.87
N ARG A 165 -16.38 -5.14 -7.08
CA ARG A 165 -15.39 -4.90 -8.13
C ARG A 165 -14.55 -3.66 -7.78
N TRP A 166 -13.73 -3.77 -6.74
CA TRP A 166 -12.92 -2.67 -6.21
C TRP A 166 -12.00 -2.04 -7.28
N TRP A 167 -11.63 -2.81 -8.31
CA TRP A 167 -10.86 -2.32 -9.46
C TRP A 167 -11.66 -1.40 -10.41
N HIS A 168 -13.00 -1.38 -10.38
CA HIS A 168 -13.81 -0.43 -11.18
C HIS A 168 -13.62 1.02 -10.75
N ARG A 169 -13.15 1.23 -9.52
CA ARG A 169 -12.80 2.55 -8.99
C ARG A 169 -11.60 3.17 -9.72
N TRP A 170 -10.82 2.36 -10.43
CA TRP A 170 -9.60 2.77 -11.12
C TRP A 170 -9.86 3.28 -12.55
N ARG A 171 -11.02 2.98 -13.16
CA ARG A 171 -11.43 3.52 -14.48
C ARG A 171 -11.90 4.97 -14.45
N ARG A 172 -12.04 5.59 -13.27
CA ARG A 172 -12.62 6.94 -13.10
C ARG A 172 -11.61 8.06 -12.84
N ARG A 173 -10.30 7.78 -12.85
CA ARG A 173 -9.30 8.85 -12.89
C ARG A 173 -8.90 9.05 -14.34
N ARG A 174 -9.62 9.92 -15.03
CA ARG A 174 -9.30 10.46 -16.35
C ARG A 174 -9.33 11.96 -16.25
#